data_AF-A0A348ZXZ2-F1
#
_entry.id   AF-A0A348ZXZ2-F1
#
_cell.length_a   1.000
_cell.length_b   1.000
_cell.length_c   1.000
_cell.angle_alpha   90.00
_cell.angle_beta   90.00
_cell.angle_gamma   90.00
#
_symmetry.space_group_name_H-M   'P 1'
#
loop_
_entity.id
_entity.type
_entity.pdbx_description
1 polymer ?
#
loop_
_entity_poly.entity_id
_entity_poly.type
_entity_poly.pdbx_seq_one_letter_code
_entity_poly.pdbx_strand_id
1 'polypeptide(L)'
;MSERRLIEAASHFDNIPMADYLNDWYYMEPDFRGELFVRGPISLLEMRALFDQGRIHVRTQVRCGSDSLWHPLEDVMPLVVTEGGPKDRAKAVGSPVWRKALLFTFAFIVSVIALRLGISLKSFTPASFHQPHFTGEPLEKETIIRLTNEARSLNGLTELTENELLDTVAEERARDMLDKQYFAHVSPSGEGASDVAQRTGYQYKIIAENIAKGSFLTNQKLVDGWMQSPGHRKNILSSDVREIGVSILKGTMQGEEAWVGVQIFGLQSPPVSDTTCVQPSSELAHQISAKKSELQGLNEKIVNLRQELEHENTSIGLERTAAGRDYKRNYELNGRISAHNEKINWHNQLAGESREKAASLNSMVDKYNRMVQDYRNCQNPH
;
A
#
# COMPACT_ATOMS: atom_id res chain seq x y z
N MET A 1 35.74 -21.62 36.15
CA MET A 1 35.46 -20.29 36.74
C MET A 1 34.66 -19.51 35.71
N SER A 2 33.43 -19.95 35.45
CA SER A 2 32.18 -19.64 36.17
C SER A 2 31.51 -18.41 35.57
N GLU A 3 30.36 -18.65 34.94
CA GLU A 3 29.23 -17.74 34.80
C GLU A 3 29.22 -16.67 35.89
N ARG A 4 29.29 -15.41 35.46
CA ARG A 4 28.93 -14.14 36.13
C ARG A 4 29.99 -13.07 35.87
N ARG A 5 29.82 -12.40 34.73
CA ARG A 5 29.87 -10.93 34.60
C ARG A 5 29.13 -10.50 33.33
N LEU A 6 27.92 -11.06 33.21
CA LEU A 6 26.84 -10.65 32.32
C LEU A 6 25.87 -9.66 33.01
N ILE A 7 26.31 -9.01 34.09
CA ILE A 7 25.55 -8.01 34.83
C ILE A 7 26.53 -6.90 35.22
N GLU A 8 26.80 -5.97 34.29
CA GLU A 8 27.31 -4.59 34.57
C GLU A 8 27.51 -3.75 33.28
N ALA A 9 26.70 -3.99 32.24
CA ALA A 9 26.56 -3.06 31.11
C ALA A 9 25.08 -2.89 30.71
N ALA A 10 24.18 -3.05 31.69
CA ALA A 10 22.73 -2.97 31.51
C ALA A 10 22.06 -1.97 32.49
N SER A 11 22.79 -0.94 32.93
CA SER A 11 22.25 0.05 33.88
C SER A 11 22.56 1.52 33.52
N HIS A 12 22.79 1.86 32.24
CA HIS A 12 22.95 3.26 31.81
C HIS A 12 22.18 3.66 30.55
N PHE A 13 21.17 2.89 30.15
CA PHE A 13 20.26 3.28 29.07
C PHE A 13 18.81 3.06 29.46
N ASP A 14 18.40 3.68 30.56
CA ASP A 14 16.99 3.97 30.82
C ASP A 14 16.68 5.36 30.24
N ASN A 15 15.64 5.42 29.41
CA ASN A 15 15.00 6.59 28.77
C ASN A 15 15.32 6.96 27.31
N ILE A 16 15.18 5.99 26.40
CA ILE A 16 14.65 6.28 25.05
C ILE A 16 13.63 5.18 24.70
N PRO A 17 12.36 5.49 24.37
CA PRO A 17 11.41 4.49 23.92
C PRO A 17 11.86 3.84 22.61
N MET A 18 12.22 2.56 22.68
CA MET A 18 12.68 1.74 21.56
C MET A 18 11.46 1.15 20.83
N ALA A 19 10.62 2.02 20.26
CA ALA A 19 9.41 1.63 19.53
C ALA A 19 9.41 2.06 18.04
N ASP A 20 10.40 2.83 17.58
CA ASP A 20 10.33 3.48 16.25
C ASP A 20 11.26 2.90 15.17
N TYR A 21 11.97 1.79 15.41
CA TYR A 21 12.81 1.21 14.35
C TYR A 21 12.86 -0.31 14.42
N LEU A 22 11.85 -1.01 13.91
CA LEU A 22 11.98 -2.37 13.41
C LEU A 22 10.79 -2.69 12.48
N ASN A 23 10.96 -2.46 11.18
CA ASN A 23 10.22 -3.14 10.12
C ASN A 23 11.09 -3.10 8.85
N ASP A 24 12.20 -3.84 8.85
CA ASP A 24 13.08 -3.92 7.69
C ASP A 24 13.38 -5.37 7.28
N TRP A 25 13.23 -5.58 5.97
CA TRP A 25 13.32 -6.82 5.23
C TRP A 25 14.79 -7.20 4.94
N TYR A 26 15.09 -8.50 4.87
CA TYR A 26 16.43 -9.04 4.65
C TYR A 26 16.70 -9.37 3.17
N TYR A 27 17.96 -9.27 2.71
CA TYR A 27 18.43 -10.00 1.52
C TYR A 27 19.95 -10.23 1.53
N MET A 28 20.36 -11.40 1.01
CA MET A 28 21.75 -11.81 0.81
C MET A 28 22.11 -11.64 -0.67
N GLU A 29 23.25 -11.02 -0.97
CA GLU A 29 23.79 -10.93 -2.33
C GLU A 29 25.22 -11.49 -2.35
N PRO A 30 25.53 -12.46 -3.23
CA PRO A 30 26.90 -12.86 -3.51
C PRO A 30 27.53 -11.85 -4.47
N ASP A 31 28.80 -11.49 -4.27
CA ASP A 31 29.53 -10.74 -5.28
C ASP A 31 29.87 -11.63 -6.50
N PHE A 32 30.38 -11.02 -7.56
CA PHE A 32 30.78 -11.67 -8.82
C PHE A 32 31.94 -12.70 -8.67
N ARG A 33 32.48 -12.88 -7.47
CA ARG A 33 33.44 -13.94 -7.11
C ARG A 33 32.85 -15.00 -6.17
N GLY A 34 31.60 -14.84 -5.72
CA GLY A 34 30.86 -15.81 -4.90
C GLY A 34 30.98 -15.61 -3.38
N GLU A 35 31.54 -14.49 -2.93
CA GLU A 35 31.70 -14.18 -1.50
C GLU A 35 30.46 -13.44 -0.95
N LEU A 36 30.00 -13.83 0.25
CA LEU A 36 28.79 -13.29 0.90
C LEU A 36 29.13 -12.13 1.84
N PHE A 37 28.55 -10.96 1.58
CA PHE A 37 28.61 -9.83 2.50
C PHE A 37 27.32 -9.75 3.34
N VAL A 38 27.48 -9.52 4.64
CA VAL A 38 26.36 -9.25 5.57
C VAL A 38 26.31 -7.75 5.87
N ARG A 39 25.19 -7.11 5.61
CA ARG A 39 24.86 -5.78 6.18
C ARG A 39 23.63 -5.90 7.07
N GLY A 40 23.79 -5.59 8.35
CA GLY A 40 22.70 -5.62 9.34
C GLY A 40 23.18 -6.14 10.71
N PRO A 41 22.36 -6.03 11.77
CA PRO A 41 22.75 -6.46 13.11
C PRO A 41 22.73 -7.99 13.18
N ILE A 42 23.88 -8.60 12.93
CA ILE A 42 24.14 -10.00 13.22
C ILE A 42 24.53 -10.12 14.70
N SER A 43 24.00 -11.12 15.40
CA SER A 43 24.47 -11.40 16.76
C SER A 43 25.95 -11.82 16.70
N LEU A 44 26.74 -11.47 17.72
CA LEU A 44 28.15 -11.86 17.81
C LEU A 44 28.34 -13.39 17.67
N LEU A 45 27.35 -14.17 18.09
CA LEU A 45 27.36 -15.63 18.02
C LEU A 45 27.18 -16.15 16.59
N GLU A 46 26.28 -15.55 15.81
CA GLU A 46 26.08 -15.92 14.39
C GLU A 46 27.25 -15.44 13.53
N MET A 47 27.82 -14.27 13.82
CA MET A 47 29.00 -13.79 13.10
C MET A 47 30.19 -14.73 13.34
N ARG A 48 30.37 -15.21 14.57
CA ARG A 48 31.41 -16.18 14.92
C ARG A 48 31.19 -17.52 14.20
N ALA A 49 29.96 -18.02 14.17
CA ALA A 49 29.64 -19.27 13.48
C ALA A 49 29.92 -19.21 11.98
N LEU A 50 29.63 -18.08 11.32
CA LEU A 50 29.91 -17.89 9.90
C LEU A 50 31.41 -17.73 9.61
N PHE A 51 32.16 -17.08 10.50
CA PHE A 51 33.62 -16.98 10.41
C PHE A 51 34.30 -18.33 10.60
N ASP A 52 33.89 -19.10 11.62
CA ASP A 52 34.46 -20.43 11.91
C ASP A 52 34.11 -21.45 10.80
N GLN A 53 33.02 -21.23 10.06
CA GLN A 53 32.65 -21.99 8.85
C GLN A 53 33.37 -21.49 7.58
N GLY A 54 34.21 -20.45 7.66
CA GLY A 54 34.93 -19.85 6.53
C GLY A 54 34.02 -19.17 5.50
N ARG A 55 32.81 -18.77 5.90
CA ARG A 55 31.77 -18.25 5.00
C ARG A 55 31.77 -16.73 4.84
N ILE A 56 32.52 -16.02 5.69
CA ILE A 56 32.67 -14.57 5.63
C ILE A 56 34.14 -14.19 5.85
N HIS A 57 34.66 -13.25 5.05
CA HIS A 57 35.96 -12.62 5.21
C HIS A 57 35.76 -11.13 5.56
N VAL A 58 36.26 -10.68 6.71
CA VAL A 58 35.98 -9.31 7.18
C VAL A 58 36.91 -8.30 6.50
N ARG A 59 36.36 -7.40 5.68
CA ARG A 59 36.94 -6.08 5.36
C ARG A 59 35.88 -5.00 5.55
N THR A 60 36.14 -4.01 6.39
CA THR A 60 35.19 -2.96 6.76
C THR A 60 35.49 -1.62 6.07
N GLN A 61 34.45 -0.96 5.56
CA GLN A 61 34.41 0.49 5.26
C GLN A 61 33.13 1.08 5.88
N VAL A 62 33.20 2.30 6.42
CA VAL A 62 32.12 2.98 7.17
C VAL A 62 31.76 4.32 6.52
N ARG A 63 30.46 4.67 6.48
CA ARG A 63 29.93 5.97 6.03
C ARG A 63 29.50 6.80 7.24
N CYS A 64 29.90 8.08 7.31
CA CYS A 64 29.50 9.01 8.36
C CYS A 64 28.95 10.31 7.75
N GLY A 65 27.75 10.75 8.16
CA GLY A 65 27.29 12.15 8.02
C GLY A 65 26.66 12.57 6.69
N SER A 66 25.98 13.72 6.74
CA SER A 66 25.05 14.23 5.71
C SER A 66 25.69 14.92 4.50
N ASP A 67 27.00 15.17 4.50
CA ASP A 67 27.73 15.73 3.35
C ASP A 67 28.83 14.75 2.88
N SER A 68 28.77 14.37 1.60
CA SER A 68 29.45 13.21 0.98
C SER A 68 31.00 13.21 1.01
N LEU A 69 31.61 12.03 1.23
CA LEU A 69 32.61 11.32 0.39
C LEU A 69 33.10 9.98 1.04
N TRP A 70 33.42 8.96 0.22
CA TRP A 70 33.92 7.63 0.65
C TRP A 70 35.47 7.60 0.66
N HIS A 71 36.08 6.94 1.66
CA HIS A 71 37.53 6.66 1.67
C HIS A 71 37.82 5.15 1.88
N PRO A 72 38.77 4.56 1.15
CA PRO A 72 39.26 3.20 1.41
C PRO A 72 40.35 3.17 2.49
N LEU A 73 40.31 2.16 3.37
CA LEU A 73 41.46 1.75 4.19
C LEU A 73 42.33 0.81 3.35
N GLU A 74 43.49 1.29 2.93
CA GLU A 74 44.57 0.47 2.40
C GLU A 74 45.25 -0.27 3.55
N ASP A 75 45.16 -1.61 3.56
CA ASP A 75 46.32 -2.48 3.71
C ASP A 75 45.94 -3.95 3.42
N VAL A 76 46.79 -4.61 2.64
CA VAL A 76 46.56 -5.90 1.98
C VAL A 76 47.75 -6.85 2.23
N MET A 77 47.43 -8.12 2.56
CA MET A 77 48.18 -9.39 2.31
C MET A 77 49.34 -9.82 3.27
N PRO A 78 49.75 -11.12 3.31
CA PRO A 78 49.53 -12.21 2.31
C PRO A 78 49.09 -13.62 2.80
N LEU A 79 48.65 -14.39 1.79
CA LEU A 79 48.47 -15.86 1.75
C LEU A 79 49.78 -16.63 1.91
N VAL A 80 49.70 -17.84 2.48
CA VAL A 80 50.68 -18.92 2.27
C VAL A 80 49.98 -20.12 1.62
N VAL A 81 50.57 -20.60 0.53
CA VAL A 81 50.23 -21.80 -0.26
C VAL A 81 51.17 -22.93 0.12
N THR A 82 50.66 -24.17 0.19
CA THR A 82 51.35 -25.43 -0.22
C THR A 82 50.26 -26.47 -0.53
N GLU A 83 50.02 -26.83 -1.80
CA GLU A 83 50.64 -27.89 -2.63
C GLU A 83 50.27 -29.35 -2.27
N GLY A 84 49.68 -30.06 -3.24
CA GLY A 84 49.57 -31.53 -3.27
C GLY A 84 48.28 -32.06 -3.92
N GLY A 85 48.27 -32.32 -5.24
CA GLY A 85 47.16 -32.97 -5.98
C GLY A 85 46.97 -34.47 -5.68
N PRO A 86 46.24 -35.29 -6.50
CA PRO A 86 45.81 -35.03 -7.88
C PRO A 86 44.39 -35.48 -8.34
N LYS A 87 43.95 -34.81 -9.42
CA LYS A 87 43.10 -35.26 -10.56
C LYS A 87 41.59 -35.48 -10.35
N ASP A 88 40.81 -34.57 -10.93
CA ASP A 88 39.72 -34.96 -11.83
C ASP A 88 39.72 -34.14 -13.13
N ARG A 89 39.60 -34.86 -14.25
CA ARG A 89 39.44 -34.35 -15.61
C ARG A 89 37.96 -34.03 -15.84
N ALA A 90 37.63 -32.78 -16.14
CA ALA A 90 36.63 -32.43 -17.16
C ALA A 90 36.75 -30.94 -17.48
N LYS A 91 37.33 -30.62 -18.65
CA LYS A 91 37.29 -29.27 -19.21
C LYS A 91 35.99 -29.10 -19.99
N ALA A 92 35.16 -28.14 -19.61
CA ALA A 92 34.19 -27.52 -20.51
C ALA A 92 34.71 -26.13 -20.89
N VAL A 93 35.05 -25.99 -22.17
CA VAL A 93 35.56 -24.77 -22.81
C VAL A 93 34.39 -23.97 -23.36
N GLY A 94 34.37 -22.66 -23.12
CA GLY A 94 33.39 -21.72 -23.67
C GLY A 94 33.44 -21.62 -25.20
N SER A 95 32.28 -21.41 -25.80
CA SER A 95 32.08 -21.26 -27.25
C SER A 95 32.35 -19.84 -27.74
N PRO A 96 33.20 -19.62 -28.76
CA PRO A 96 33.32 -18.34 -29.45
C PRO A 96 32.63 -18.32 -30.83
N VAL A 97 32.39 -17.09 -31.29
CA VAL A 97 31.51 -16.56 -32.36
C VAL A 97 31.86 -17.01 -33.81
N TRP A 98 32.61 -18.09 -34.02
CA TRP A 98 33.16 -18.44 -35.35
C TRP A 98 32.32 -19.42 -36.20
N ARG A 99 31.15 -19.88 -35.71
CA ARG A 99 30.36 -20.92 -36.41
C ARG A 99 29.69 -20.48 -37.73
N LYS A 100 29.58 -19.18 -38.02
CA LYS A 100 28.98 -18.70 -39.29
C LYS A 100 29.99 -18.61 -40.46
N ALA A 101 31.30 -18.61 -40.20
CA ALA A 101 32.32 -18.49 -41.25
C ALA A 101 32.75 -19.84 -41.87
N LEU A 102 32.51 -20.98 -41.20
CA LEU A 102 32.93 -22.31 -41.67
C LEU A 102 31.90 -23.01 -42.58
N LEU A 103 30.64 -22.59 -42.58
CA LEU A 103 29.61 -23.19 -43.43
C LEU A 103 29.71 -22.73 -44.91
N PHE A 104 30.24 -21.53 -45.16
CA PHE A 104 30.40 -21.02 -46.53
C PHE A 104 31.65 -21.56 -47.24
N THR A 105 32.72 -21.92 -46.51
CA THR A 105 33.94 -22.46 -47.11
C THR A 105 33.84 -23.96 -47.43
N PHE A 106 33.04 -24.72 -46.67
CA PHE A 106 32.82 -26.14 -46.93
C PHE A 106 31.92 -26.41 -48.15
N ALA A 107 30.91 -25.57 -48.38
CA ALA A 107 30.01 -25.68 -49.54
C ALA A 107 30.74 -25.42 -50.88
N PHE A 108 31.73 -24.51 -50.89
CA PHE A 108 32.49 -24.19 -52.09
C PHE A 108 33.45 -25.34 -52.48
N ILE A 109 34.12 -25.97 -51.51
CA ILE A 109 35.04 -27.10 -51.74
C ILE A 109 34.30 -28.35 -52.22
N VAL A 110 33.12 -28.65 -51.67
CA VAL A 110 32.29 -29.78 -52.12
C VAL A 110 31.78 -29.59 -53.56
N SER A 111 31.49 -28.35 -53.97
CA SER A 111 31.03 -28.05 -55.34
C SER A 111 32.11 -28.24 -56.41
N VAL A 112 33.38 -27.94 -56.09
CA VAL A 112 34.52 -28.09 -57.01
C VAL A 112 34.91 -29.57 -57.17
N ILE A 113 34.72 -30.39 -56.13
CA ILE A 113 34.98 -31.84 -56.17
C ILE A 113 33.86 -32.59 -56.92
N ALA A 114 32.59 -32.20 -56.75
CA ALA A 114 31.46 -32.81 -57.45
C ALA A 114 31.53 -32.60 -58.98
N LEU A 115 32.08 -31.47 -59.44
CA LEU A 115 32.22 -31.16 -60.88
C LEU A 115 33.32 -32.01 -61.59
N ARG A 116 34.28 -32.56 -60.84
CA ARG A 116 35.38 -33.39 -61.39
C ARG A 116 35.07 -34.89 -61.42
N LEU A 117 34.00 -35.34 -60.77
CA LEU A 117 33.66 -36.76 -60.62
C LEU A 117 32.41 -37.20 -61.39
N GLY A 118 31.79 -36.34 -62.20
CA GLY A 118 30.65 -36.72 -63.05
C GLY A 118 29.42 -37.22 -62.26
N ILE A 119 29.28 -36.82 -60.99
CA ILE A 119 28.15 -37.21 -60.16
C ILE A 119 26.99 -36.27 -60.48
N SER A 120 25.96 -36.81 -61.12
CA SER A 120 24.69 -36.12 -61.34
C SER A 120 24.08 -35.75 -59.98
N LEU A 121 24.19 -34.46 -59.62
CA LEU A 121 23.49 -33.89 -58.47
C LEU A 121 22.00 -33.86 -58.79
N LYS A 122 21.31 -34.95 -58.44
CA LYS A 122 19.85 -34.92 -58.34
C LYS A 122 19.47 -33.78 -57.41
N SER A 123 18.58 -32.95 -57.93
CA SER A 123 18.04 -31.71 -57.37
C SER A 123 17.94 -31.75 -55.85
N PHE A 124 18.84 -31.04 -55.16
CA PHE A 124 18.62 -30.65 -53.78
C PHE A 124 17.54 -29.57 -53.81
N THR A 125 16.29 -29.97 -53.54
CA THR A 125 15.26 -29.02 -53.17
C THR A 125 15.76 -28.33 -51.88
N PRO A 126 15.84 -26.98 -51.85
CA PRO A 126 16.12 -26.32 -50.59
C PRO A 126 14.95 -26.64 -49.67
N ALA A 127 15.24 -27.34 -48.57
CA ALA A 127 14.28 -27.49 -47.48
C ALA A 127 13.84 -26.07 -47.11
N SER A 128 12.55 -25.81 -47.27
CA SER A 128 11.93 -24.55 -46.85
C SER A 128 12.33 -24.32 -45.40
N PHE A 129 13.13 -23.28 -45.14
CA PHE A 129 13.38 -22.79 -43.79
C PHE A 129 12.01 -22.30 -43.27
N HIS A 130 11.24 -23.22 -42.69
CA HIS A 130 10.17 -22.84 -41.80
C HIS A 130 10.83 -22.03 -40.69
N GLN A 131 10.42 -20.76 -40.56
CA GLN A 131 10.69 -20.02 -39.35
C GLN A 131 10.30 -20.91 -38.17
N PRO A 132 11.10 -20.99 -37.10
CA PRO A 132 10.72 -21.77 -35.94
C PRO A 132 9.38 -21.20 -35.46
N HIS A 133 8.30 -21.92 -35.73
CA HIS A 133 7.03 -21.69 -35.07
C HIS A 133 7.34 -21.88 -33.59
N PHE A 134 7.27 -20.79 -32.82
CA PHE A 134 7.40 -20.80 -31.38
C PHE A 134 6.26 -21.63 -30.80
N THR A 135 6.42 -22.94 -30.73
CA THR A 135 5.53 -23.84 -29.98
C THR A 135 5.97 -23.80 -28.52
N GLY A 136 5.85 -22.63 -27.89
CA GLY A 136 5.82 -22.54 -26.44
C GLY A 136 4.54 -23.24 -25.95
N GLU A 137 4.56 -23.76 -24.72
CA GLU A 137 3.32 -24.20 -24.09
C GLU A 137 2.31 -23.04 -24.10
N PRO A 138 1.01 -23.31 -24.30
CA PRO A 138 0.01 -22.27 -24.15
C PRO A 138 0.16 -21.62 -22.77
N LEU A 139 0.15 -20.28 -22.75
CA LEU A 139 0.13 -19.55 -21.49
C LEU A 139 -1.28 -19.67 -20.93
N GLU A 140 -1.38 -20.21 -19.72
CA GLU A 140 -2.62 -20.60 -19.08
C GLU A 140 -2.78 -19.81 -17.79
N LYS A 141 -3.93 -19.15 -17.66
CA LYS A 141 -4.29 -18.32 -16.51
C LYS A 141 -4.16 -19.10 -15.20
N GLU A 142 -4.74 -20.29 -15.17
CA GLU A 142 -4.79 -21.16 -13.98
C GLU A 142 -3.37 -21.58 -13.55
N THR A 143 -2.50 -21.89 -14.52
CA THR A 143 -1.10 -22.23 -14.25
C THR A 143 -0.33 -21.04 -13.68
N ILE A 144 -0.57 -19.83 -14.19
CA ILE A 144 0.07 -18.60 -13.68
C ILE A 144 -0.39 -18.26 -12.27
N ILE A 145 -1.69 -18.39 -11.97
CA ILE A 145 -2.22 -18.21 -10.62
C ILE A 145 -1.59 -19.23 -9.66
N ARG A 146 -1.53 -20.51 -10.05
CA ARG A 146 -0.90 -21.57 -9.26
C ARG A 146 0.57 -21.25 -8.94
N LEU A 147 1.36 -20.87 -9.94
CA LEU A 147 2.78 -20.51 -9.75
C LEU A 147 2.96 -19.25 -8.88
N THR A 148 2.05 -18.29 -8.99
CA THR A 148 2.03 -17.11 -8.12
C THR A 148 1.76 -17.50 -6.67
N ASN A 149 0.81 -18.40 -6.43
CA ASN A 149 0.50 -18.93 -5.10
C ASN A 149 1.62 -19.82 -4.53
N GLU A 150 2.32 -20.58 -5.38
CA GLU A 150 3.53 -21.33 -4.98
C GLU A 150 4.62 -20.38 -4.47
N ALA A 151 4.87 -19.27 -5.19
CA ALA A 151 5.81 -18.24 -4.74
C ALA A 151 5.38 -17.61 -3.40
N ARG A 152 4.09 -17.38 -3.19
CA ARG A 152 3.55 -16.87 -1.91
C ARG A 152 3.72 -17.87 -0.77
N SER A 153 3.40 -19.14 -1.01
CA SER A 153 3.53 -20.22 -0.04
C SER A 153 4.98 -20.42 0.40
N LEU A 154 5.94 -20.38 -0.53
CA LEU A 154 7.38 -20.41 -0.24
C LEU A 154 7.86 -19.24 0.62
N ASN A 155 7.11 -18.14 0.68
CA ASN A 155 7.39 -16.97 1.51
C ASN A 155 6.45 -16.88 2.74
N GLY A 156 5.73 -17.96 3.08
CA GLY A 156 4.87 -18.02 4.27
C GLY A 156 3.58 -17.21 4.17
N LEU A 157 3.14 -16.85 2.97
CA LEU A 157 1.93 -16.07 2.73
C LEU A 157 0.76 -16.96 2.31
N THR A 158 -0.45 -16.54 2.68
CA THR A 158 -1.69 -17.20 2.24
C THR A 158 -1.86 -17.10 0.72
N GLU A 159 -2.33 -18.18 0.12
CA GLU A 159 -2.70 -18.23 -1.29
C GLU A 159 -3.81 -17.23 -1.63
N LEU A 160 -3.73 -16.65 -2.82
CA LEU A 160 -4.75 -15.77 -3.36
C LEU A 160 -5.87 -16.59 -3.99
N THR A 161 -7.10 -16.13 -3.78
CA THR A 161 -8.28 -16.69 -4.45
C THR A 161 -8.48 -16.01 -5.80
N GLU A 162 -8.74 -16.78 -6.85
CA GLU A 162 -9.08 -16.22 -8.15
C GLU A 162 -10.42 -15.46 -8.09
N ASN A 163 -10.49 -14.30 -8.73
CA ASN A 163 -11.71 -13.48 -8.81
C ASN A 163 -12.01 -13.11 -10.27
N GLU A 164 -13.17 -13.52 -10.77
CA GLU A 164 -13.58 -13.33 -12.18
C GLU A 164 -13.72 -11.85 -12.59
N LEU A 165 -14.07 -10.95 -11.66
CA LEU A 165 -14.10 -9.52 -11.94
C LEU A 165 -12.67 -8.99 -12.14
N LEU A 166 -11.70 -9.47 -11.35
CA LEU A 166 -10.30 -9.11 -11.54
C LEU A 166 -9.71 -9.69 -12.84
N ASP A 167 -10.16 -10.87 -13.27
CA ASP A 167 -9.81 -11.40 -14.60
C ASP A 167 -10.30 -10.48 -15.71
N THR A 168 -11.54 -10.00 -15.59
CA THR A 168 -12.13 -9.04 -16.53
C THR A 168 -11.31 -7.75 -16.56
N VAL A 169 -10.90 -7.22 -15.40
CA VAL A 169 -10.01 -6.06 -15.31
C VAL A 169 -8.67 -6.34 -16.01
N ALA A 170 -8.04 -7.48 -15.72
CA ALA A 170 -6.76 -7.85 -16.30
C ALA A 170 -6.84 -7.95 -17.84
N GLU A 171 -7.92 -8.54 -18.34
CA GLU A 171 -8.16 -8.69 -19.77
C GLU A 171 -8.39 -7.36 -20.47
N GLU A 172 -9.23 -6.49 -19.91
CA GLU A 172 -9.46 -5.16 -20.48
C GLU A 172 -8.19 -4.31 -20.48
N ARG A 173 -7.36 -4.40 -19.44
CA ARG A 173 -6.04 -3.74 -19.41
C ARG A 173 -5.10 -4.29 -20.48
N ALA A 174 -5.07 -5.62 -20.67
CA ALA A 174 -4.26 -6.26 -21.71
C ALA A 174 -4.72 -5.87 -23.12
N ARG A 175 -6.03 -5.89 -23.38
CA ARG A 175 -6.62 -5.45 -24.66
C ARG A 175 -6.33 -3.97 -24.92
N ASP A 176 -6.50 -3.11 -23.93
CA ASP A 176 -6.24 -1.67 -24.07
C ASP A 176 -4.78 -1.38 -24.47
N MET A 177 -3.82 -2.06 -23.84
CA MET A 177 -2.39 -1.98 -24.21
C MET A 177 -2.10 -2.44 -25.63
N LEU A 178 -2.74 -3.54 -26.06
CA LEU A 178 -2.64 -4.04 -27.43
C LEU A 178 -3.29 -3.07 -28.42
N ASP A 179 -4.53 -2.64 -28.20
CA ASP A 179 -5.29 -1.83 -29.16
C ASP A 179 -4.71 -0.43 -29.33
N LYS A 180 -4.30 0.21 -28.22
CA LYS A 180 -3.71 1.55 -28.22
C LYS A 180 -2.18 1.56 -28.36
N GLN A 181 -1.56 0.38 -28.55
CA GLN A 181 -0.13 0.22 -28.83
C GLN A 181 0.80 0.87 -27.79
N TYR A 182 0.50 0.68 -26.50
CA TYR A 182 1.30 1.20 -25.39
C TYR A 182 1.59 0.11 -24.35
N PHE A 183 2.55 0.36 -23.46
CA PHE A 183 2.88 -0.56 -22.37
C PHE A 183 3.23 0.22 -21.11
N ALA A 184 2.20 0.52 -20.31
CA ALA A 184 2.31 1.30 -19.07
C ALA A 184 1.10 1.02 -18.16
N HIS A 185 1.26 1.33 -16.87
CA HIS A 185 0.20 1.20 -15.86
C HIS A 185 -0.96 2.19 -16.01
N VAL A 186 -0.75 3.27 -16.76
CA VAL A 186 -1.78 4.28 -17.07
C VAL A 186 -1.87 4.40 -18.59
N SER A 187 -3.08 4.33 -19.11
CA SER A 187 -3.36 4.45 -20.54
C SER A 187 -3.10 5.88 -21.05
N PRO A 188 -2.95 6.07 -22.38
CA PRO A 188 -2.91 7.41 -22.96
C PRO A 188 -4.18 8.24 -22.70
N SER A 189 -5.31 7.61 -22.36
CA SER A 189 -6.54 8.29 -21.92
C SER A 189 -6.55 8.63 -20.42
N GLY A 190 -5.52 8.24 -19.67
CA GLY A 190 -5.39 8.52 -18.23
C GLY A 190 -5.98 7.43 -17.32
N GLU A 191 -6.43 6.31 -17.87
CA GLU A 191 -7.10 5.23 -17.12
C GLU A 191 -6.11 4.14 -16.70
N GLY A 192 -6.17 3.69 -15.46
CA GLY A 192 -5.40 2.56 -14.93
C GLY A 192 -6.27 1.39 -14.46
N ALA A 193 -5.64 0.38 -13.86
CA ALA A 193 -6.34 -0.78 -13.28
C ALA A 193 -7.44 -0.39 -12.28
N SER A 194 -7.21 0.67 -11.50
CA SER A 194 -8.15 1.25 -10.53
C SER A 194 -9.46 1.69 -11.16
N ASP A 195 -9.40 2.38 -12.30
CA ASP A 195 -10.55 2.92 -13.01
C ASP A 195 -11.34 1.79 -13.67
N VAL A 196 -10.61 0.83 -14.26
CA VAL A 196 -11.19 -0.36 -14.86
C VAL A 196 -11.91 -1.23 -13.82
N ALA A 197 -11.31 -1.44 -12.65
CA ALA A 197 -11.94 -2.19 -11.56
C ALA A 197 -13.26 -1.55 -11.09
N GLN A 198 -13.31 -0.22 -10.96
CA GLN A 198 -14.53 0.49 -10.58
C GLN A 198 -15.67 0.29 -11.60
N ARG A 199 -15.39 0.43 -12.90
CA ARG A 199 -16.43 0.25 -13.94
C ARG A 199 -16.84 -1.20 -14.17
N THR A 200 -15.96 -2.17 -13.87
CA THR A 200 -16.26 -3.61 -13.88
C THR A 200 -17.03 -4.05 -12.64
N GLY A 201 -17.18 -3.17 -11.63
CA GLY A 201 -17.92 -3.44 -10.41
C GLY A 201 -17.10 -4.10 -9.30
N TYR A 202 -15.78 -4.25 -9.49
CA TYR A 202 -14.88 -4.71 -8.43
C TYR A 202 -14.55 -3.55 -7.49
N GLN A 203 -15.26 -3.49 -6.37
CA GLN A 203 -14.98 -2.55 -5.28
C GLN A 203 -13.77 -3.03 -4.49
N TYR A 204 -12.76 -2.19 -4.29
CA TYR A 204 -11.49 -2.60 -3.67
C TYR A 204 -11.05 -1.65 -2.56
N LYS A 205 -10.40 -2.21 -1.54
CA LYS A 205 -9.58 -1.46 -0.58
C LYS A 205 -8.17 -1.27 -1.11
N ILE A 206 -7.65 -2.31 -1.74
CA ILE A 206 -6.31 -2.36 -2.31
C ILE A 206 -6.42 -2.96 -3.71
N ILE A 207 -5.75 -2.33 -4.67
CA ILE A 207 -5.54 -2.87 -5.99
C ILE A 207 -4.08 -2.68 -6.40
N ALA A 208 -3.48 -3.69 -7.00
CA ALA A 208 -2.13 -3.61 -7.55
C ALA A 208 -2.07 -4.33 -8.91
N GLU A 209 -1.23 -3.83 -9.81
CA GLU A 209 -1.10 -4.36 -11.17
C GLU A 209 0.36 -4.78 -11.44
N ASN A 210 0.54 -5.97 -12.00
CA ASN A 210 1.76 -6.37 -12.69
C ASN A 210 1.47 -6.47 -14.18
N ILE A 211 2.34 -5.91 -15.02
CA ILE A 211 2.26 -6.04 -16.48
C ILE A 211 3.54 -6.67 -17.02
N ALA A 212 3.43 -7.48 -18.05
CA ALA A 212 4.56 -8.05 -18.77
C ALA A 212 4.28 -8.06 -20.28
N LYS A 213 5.31 -7.79 -21.07
CA LYS A 213 5.27 -7.89 -22.53
C LYS A 213 6.47 -8.66 -23.04
N GLY A 214 6.25 -9.57 -23.99
CA GLY A 214 7.34 -10.22 -24.71
C GLY A 214 6.98 -11.58 -25.28
N SER A 215 7.99 -12.34 -25.66
CA SER A 215 7.85 -13.72 -26.13
C SER A 215 8.07 -14.66 -24.95
N PHE A 216 7.05 -14.88 -24.13
CA PHE A 216 7.14 -15.83 -23.01
C PHE A 216 7.03 -17.26 -23.56
N LEU A 217 8.05 -18.08 -23.28
CA LEU A 217 8.11 -19.47 -23.76
C LEU A 217 7.28 -20.42 -22.90
N THR A 218 7.08 -20.08 -21.62
CA THR A 218 6.35 -20.88 -20.64
C THR A 218 5.73 -19.99 -19.57
N ASN A 219 4.70 -20.50 -18.88
CA ASN A 219 4.09 -19.87 -17.71
C ASN A 219 5.13 -19.55 -16.62
N GLN A 220 6.08 -20.46 -16.37
CA GLN A 220 7.16 -20.27 -15.39
C GLN A 220 8.03 -19.06 -15.75
N LYS A 221 8.41 -18.90 -17.02
CA LYS A 221 9.27 -17.78 -17.43
C LYS A 221 8.58 -16.42 -17.26
N LEU A 222 7.27 -16.37 -17.45
CA LEU A 222 6.49 -15.16 -17.19
C LEU A 222 6.48 -14.82 -15.69
N VAL A 223 6.16 -15.79 -14.83
CA VAL A 223 6.11 -15.59 -13.36
C VAL A 223 7.50 -15.30 -12.78
N ASP A 224 8.54 -15.98 -13.25
CA ASP A 224 9.93 -15.68 -12.88
C ASP A 224 10.31 -14.24 -13.23
N GLY A 225 9.87 -13.76 -14.39
CA GLY A 225 10.10 -12.38 -14.83
C GLY A 225 9.47 -11.35 -13.89
N TRP A 226 8.25 -11.61 -13.40
CA TRP A 226 7.64 -10.79 -12.35
C TRP A 226 8.41 -10.91 -11.02
N MET A 227 8.79 -12.12 -10.59
CA MET A 227 9.48 -12.34 -9.32
C MET A 227 10.91 -11.77 -9.27
N GLN A 228 11.54 -11.56 -10.42
CA GLN A 228 12.86 -10.91 -10.56
C GLN A 228 12.78 -9.37 -10.56
N SER A 229 11.60 -8.79 -10.81
CA SER A 229 11.37 -7.35 -10.72
C SER A 229 10.97 -6.97 -9.30
N PRO A 230 11.72 -6.09 -8.60
CA PRO A 230 11.40 -5.71 -7.22
C PRO A 230 9.97 -5.16 -7.05
N GLY A 231 9.51 -4.34 -8.01
CA GLY A 231 8.16 -3.77 -7.97
C GLY A 231 7.07 -4.83 -8.14
N HIS A 232 7.23 -5.73 -9.12
CA HIS A 232 6.25 -6.79 -9.37
C HIS A 232 6.23 -7.85 -8.25
N ARG A 233 7.43 -8.20 -7.73
CA ARG A 233 7.59 -9.10 -6.59
C ARG A 233 6.90 -8.55 -5.35
N LYS A 234 6.99 -7.23 -5.09
CA LYS A 234 6.29 -6.59 -3.97
C LYS A 234 4.77 -6.80 -4.04
N ASN A 235 4.18 -6.71 -5.23
CA ASN A 235 2.75 -6.96 -5.41
C ASN A 235 2.41 -8.44 -5.16
N ILE A 236 3.17 -9.37 -5.74
CA ILE A 236 2.97 -10.82 -5.56
C ILE A 236 3.09 -11.23 -4.09
N LEU A 237 4.06 -10.68 -3.35
CA LEU A 237 4.33 -11.00 -1.96
C LEU A 237 3.67 -10.04 -0.95
N SER A 238 2.70 -9.24 -1.39
CA SER A 238 1.96 -8.38 -0.47
C SER A 238 1.06 -9.23 0.44
N SER A 239 1.16 -9.00 1.76
CA SER A 239 0.28 -9.59 2.77
C SER A 239 -1.11 -8.96 2.77
N ASP A 240 -1.32 -7.88 2.03
CA ASP A 240 -2.51 -7.05 2.15
C ASP A 240 -3.57 -7.38 1.08
N VAL A 241 -3.20 -8.19 0.08
CA VAL A 241 -4.11 -8.68 -0.97
C VAL A 241 -4.63 -10.08 -0.62
N ARG A 242 -5.81 -10.42 -1.14
CA ARG A 242 -6.47 -11.72 -0.91
C ARG A 242 -6.88 -12.40 -2.20
N GLU A 243 -7.01 -11.63 -3.28
CA GLU A 243 -7.53 -12.11 -4.54
C GLU A 243 -6.59 -11.76 -5.69
N ILE A 244 -6.73 -12.51 -6.77
CA ILE A 244 -5.99 -12.32 -8.01
C ILE A 244 -6.90 -12.50 -9.21
N GLY A 245 -6.69 -11.70 -10.24
CA GLY A 245 -7.15 -11.98 -11.60
C GLY A 245 -6.00 -11.87 -12.57
N VAL A 246 -6.03 -12.68 -13.62
CA VAL A 246 -4.94 -12.78 -14.58
C VAL A 246 -5.48 -12.86 -16.00
N SER A 247 -4.85 -12.14 -16.92
CA SER A 247 -5.10 -12.28 -18.36
C SER A 247 -3.80 -12.30 -19.14
N ILE A 248 -3.77 -13.12 -20.19
CA ILE A 248 -2.62 -13.27 -21.09
C ILE A 248 -3.13 -13.26 -22.52
N LEU A 249 -2.86 -12.17 -23.23
CA LEU A 249 -3.33 -11.99 -24.61
C LEU A 249 -2.15 -11.97 -25.58
N LYS A 250 -2.31 -12.70 -26.68
CA LYS A 250 -1.40 -12.63 -27.81
C LYS A 250 -1.89 -11.59 -28.79
N GLY A 251 -1.02 -10.69 -29.22
CA GLY A 251 -1.36 -9.66 -30.19
C GLY A 251 -0.15 -9.10 -30.91
N THR A 252 -0.36 -8.03 -31.66
CA THR A 252 0.73 -7.28 -32.30
C THR A 252 1.00 -6.02 -31.50
N MET A 253 2.24 -5.79 -31.12
CA MET A 253 2.70 -4.56 -30.46
C MET A 253 3.87 -3.97 -31.23
N GLN A 254 3.72 -2.72 -31.68
CA GLN A 254 4.75 -1.98 -32.42
C GLN A 254 5.24 -2.73 -33.66
N GLY A 255 4.34 -3.48 -34.31
CA GLY A 255 4.63 -4.28 -35.51
C GLY A 255 5.20 -5.68 -35.25
N GLU A 256 5.44 -6.05 -33.99
CA GLU A 256 5.96 -7.36 -33.60
C GLU A 256 4.90 -8.17 -32.86
N GLU A 257 4.89 -9.49 -33.05
CA GLU A 257 4.01 -10.37 -32.29
C GLU A 257 4.49 -10.45 -30.83
N ALA A 258 3.60 -10.19 -29.88
CA ALA A 258 3.93 -10.18 -28.46
C ALA A 258 2.79 -10.77 -27.62
N TRP A 259 3.16 -11.38 -26.50
CA TRP A 259 2.25 -11.65 -25.41
C TRP A 259 2.22 -10.45 -24.47
N VAL A 260 1.02 -10.08 -24.02
CA VAL A 260 0.78 -9.12 -22.94
C VAL A 260 0.12 -9.87 -21.79
N GLY A 261 0.84 -9.99 -20.68
CA GLY A 261 0.36 -10.60 -19.44
C GLY A 261 0.04 -9.52 -18.41
N VAL A 262 -1.10 -9.64 -17.74
CA VAL A 262 -1.53 -8.74 -16.66
C VAL A 262 -1.95 -9.58 -15.46
N GLN A 263 -1.42 -9.24 -14.27
CA GLN A 263 -1.97 -9.71 -13.00
C GLN A 263 -2.57 -8.51 -12.25
N ILE A 264 -3.78 -8.68 -11.76
CA ILE A 264 -4.42 -7.74 -10.86
C ILE A 264 -4.57 -8.41 -9.51
N PHE A 265 -4.01 -7.78 -8.48
CA PHE A 265 -4.16 -8.22 -7.10
C PHE A 265 -5.17 -7.33 -6.41
N GLY A 266 -6.05 -7.94 -5.63
CA GLY A 266 -7.13 -7.22 -4.97
C GLY A 266 -7.28 -7.60 -3.51
N LEU A 267 -7.71 -6.62 -2.72
CA LEU A 267 -8.46 -6.84 -1.51
C LEU A 267 -9.84 -6.25 -1.76
N GLN A 268 -10.83 -7.10 -2.04
CA GLN A 268 -12.20 -6.64 -2.28
C GLN A 268 -12.68 -5.88 -1.04
N SER A 269 -13.15 -4.66 -1.25
CA SER A 269 -13.98 -4.00 -0.25
C SER A 269 -15.25 -4.83 -0.14
N PRO A 270 -15.76 -5.15 1.07
CA PRO A 270 -17.07 -5.79 1.20
C PRO A 270 -18.02 -5.10 0.24
N PRO A 271 -18.80 -5.84 -0.58
CA PRO A 271 -19.72 -5.22 -1.51
C PRO A 271 -20.50 -4.18 -0.71
N VAL A 272 -20.46 -2.93 -1.17
CA VAL A 272 -21.33 -1.89 -0.63
C VAL A 272 -22.72 -2.34 -1.04
N SER A 273 -23.35 -3.17 -0.20
CA SER A 273 -24.76 -3.41 -0.34
C SER A 273 -25.38 -2.02 -0.26
N ASP A 274 -26.18 -1.67 -1.26
CA ASP A 274 -27.00 -0.45 -1.26
C ASP A 274 -28.04 -0.45 -0.09
N THR A 275 -27.83 -1.25 0.98
CA THR A 275 -28.81 -1.51 2.04
C THR A 275 -28.26 -1.68 3.48
N THR A 276 -27.02 -1.34 3.84
CA THR A 276 -26.57 -1.61 5.26
C THR A 276 -26.04 -0.46 6.10
N CYS A 277 -25.72 0.71 5.55
CA CYS A 277 -25.45 1.87 6.40
C CYS A 277 -26.75 2.59 6.72
N VAL A 278 -27.24 2.44 7.95
CA VAL A 278 -28.41 3.19 8.44
C VAL A 278 -28.07 4.67 8.39
N GLN A 279 -28.73 5.39 7.49
CA GLN A 279 -28.58 6.83 7.34
C GLN A 279 -28.94 7.54 8.67
N PRO A 280 -28.29 8.66 9.01
CA PRO A 280 -28.70 9.48 10.14
C PRO A 280 -30.17 9.88 9.99
N SER A 281 -30.95 9.72 11.07
CA SER A 281 -32.40 9.94 11.03
C SER A 281 -32.75 11.39 10.65
N SER A 282 -33.42 11.57 9.50
CA SER A 282 -33.92 12.87 9.06
C SER A 282 -34.95 13.45 10.03
N GLU A 283 -35.81 12.60 10.59
CA GLU A 283 -36.77 12.96 11.63
C GLU A 283 -36.07 13.51 12.88
N LEU A 284 -35.02 12.84 13.38
CA LEU A 284 -34.25 13.34 14.52
C LEU A 284 -33.57 14.69 14.20
N ALA A 285 -33.05 14.85 12.99
CA ALA A 285 -32.47 16.12 12.54
C ALA A 285 -33.51 17.27 12.53
N HIS A 286 -34.73 17.00 12.07
CA HIS A 286 -35.83 17.97 12.12
C HIS A 286 -36.21 18.33 13.56
N GLN A 287 -36.29 17.35 14.46
CA GLN A 287 -36.58 17.60 15.87
C GLN A 287 -35.48 18.42 16.56
N ILE A 288 -34.20 18.18 16.23
CA ILE A 288 -33.06 18.98 16.70
C ILE A 288 -33.20 20.43 16.22
N SER A 289 -33.49 20.64 14.93
CA SER A 289 -33.68 21.98 14.35
C SER A 289 -34.82 22.74 15.04
N ALA A 290 -35.96 22.08 15.24
CA ALA A 290 -37.12 22.65 15.92
C ALA A 290 -36.79 23.05 17.37
N LYS A 291 -36.14 22.16 18.14
CA LYS A 291 -35.72 22.46 19.52
C LYS A 291 -34.67 23.55 19.61
N LYS A 292 -33.76 23.64 18.64
CA LYS A 292 -32.78 24.73 18.54
C LYS A 292 -33.48 26.07 18.36
N SER A 293 -34.49 26.13 17.49
CA SER A 293 -35.30 27.33 17.28
C SER A 293 -36.09 27.73 18.53
N GLU A 294 -36.66 26.75 19.25
CA GLU A 294 -37.37 26.99 20.51
C GLU A 294 -36.42 27.56 21.58
N LEU A 295 -35.24 26.96 21.74
CA LEU A 295 -34.22 27.42 22.68
C LEU A 295 -33.72 28.82 22.35
N GLN A 296 -33.58 29.15 21.06
CA GLN A 296 -33.23 30.50 20.63
C GLN A 296 -34.29 31.51 21.08
N GLY A 297 -35.57 31.24 20.82
CA GLY A 297 -36.66 32.13 21.24
C GLY A 297 -36.74 32.28 22.77
N LEU A 298 -36.44 31.23 23.52
CA LEU A 298 -36.38 31.28 24.98
C LEU A 298 -35.19 32.11 25.49
N ASN A 299 -34.02 31.95 24.87
CA ASN A 299 -32.83 32.75 25.19
C ASN A 299 -33.05 34.24 24.92
N GLU A 300 -33.73 34.59 23.81
CA GLU A 300 -34.10 35.97 23.51
C GLU A 300 -35.01 36.56 24.59
N LYS A 301 -36.01 35.81 25.07
CA LYS A 301 -36.86 36.24 26.20
C LYS A 301 -36.07 36.44 27.49
N ILE A 302 -35.15 35.54 27.81
CA ILE A 302 -34.29 35.64 29.00
C ILE A 302 -33.43 36.89 28.93
N VAL A 303 -32.79 37.14 27.78
CA VAL A 303 -31.92 38.31 27.58
C VAL A 303 -32.73 39.60 27.70
N ASN A 304 -33.91 39.68 27.07
CA ASN A 304 -34.78 40.85 27.14
C ASN A 304 -35.24 41.13 28.57
N LEU A 305 -35.71 40.08 29.28
CA LEU A 305 -36.15 40.23 30.67
C LEU A 305 -34.99 40.60 31.60
N ARG A 306 -33.78 40.08 31.36
CA ARG A 306 -32.58 40.46 32.11
C ARG A 306 -32.27 41.95 31.94
N GLN A 307 -32.35 42.49 30.73
CA GLN A 307 -32.13 43.91 30.46
C GLN A 307 -33.18 44.78 31.16
N GLU A 308 -34.44 44.37 31.14
CA GLU A 308 -35.52 45.06 31.85
C GLU A 308 -35.28 45.08 33.37
N LEU A 309 -34.91 43.94 33.95
CA LEU A 309 -34.54 43.82 35.36
C LEU A 309 -33.36 44.74 35.72
N GLU A 310 -32.31 44.79 34.88
CA GLU A 310 -31.15 45.64 35.14
C GLU A 310 -31.51 47.14 35.14
N HIS A 311 -32.37 47.53 34.20
CA HIS A 311 -32.89 48.89 34.12
C HIS A 311 -33.74 49.26 35.35
N GLU A 312 -34.67 48.39 35.73
CA GLU A 312 -35.53 48.59 36.90
C GLU A 312 -34.74 48.63 38.21
N ASN A 313 -33.78 47.72 38.39
CA ASN A 313 -32.95 47.67 39.59
C ASN A 313 -32.17 48.98 39.79
N THR A 314 -31.67 49.57 38.70
CA THR A 314 -31.02 50.88 38.72
C THR A 314 -31.99 51.97 39.17
N SER A 315 -33.20 52.01 38.61
CA SER A 315 -34.24 52.97 39.01
C SER A 315 -34.65 52.82 40.48
N ILE A 316 -34.88 51.59 40.94
CA ILE A 316 -35.23 51.26 42.33
C ILE A 316 -34.12 51.71 43.28
N GLY A 317 -32.86 51.48 42.93
CA GLY A 317 -31.70 51.90 43.72
C GLY A 317 -31.65 53.41 43.93
N LEU A 318 -31.85 54.19 42.87
CA LEU A 318 -31.89 55.65 42.93
C LEU A 318 -33.05 56.15 43.82
N GLU A 319 -34.23 55.55 43.68
CA GLU A 319 -35.42 55.94 44.44
C GLU A 319 -35.30 55.59 45.92
N ARG A 320 -34.67 54.46 46.24
CA ARG A 320 -34.34 54.07 47.62
C ARG A 320 -33.45 55.11 48.31
N THR A 321 -32.49 55.68 47.59
CA THR A 321 -31.65 56.77 48.12
C THR A 321 -32.46 58.06 48.30
N ALA A 322 -33.41 58.35 47.41
CA ALA A 322 -34.21 59.57 47.42
C ALA A 322 -35.41 59.56 48.41
N ALA A 323 -35.96 58.39 48.74
CA ALA A 323 -37.19 58.26 49.54
C ALA A 323 -37.01 58.67 51.01
N GLY A 324 -35.82 58.49 51.60
CA GLY A 324 -35.55 58.88 53.00
C GLY A 324 -36.57 58.29 54.00
N ARG A 325 -37.15 59.15 54.86
CA ARG A 325 -38.21 58.78 55.84
C ARG A 325 -39.64 58.99 55.32
N ASP A 326 -39.84 59.30 54.04
CA ASP A 326 -41.18 59.52 53.47
C ASP A 326 -41.94 58.19 53.40
N TYR A 327 -42.94 58.04 54.26
CA TYR A 327 -43.72 56.81 54.37
C TYR A 327 -44.44 56.44 53.07
N LYS A 328 -45.02 57.42 52.35
CA LYS A 328 -45.79 57.16 51.13
C LYS A 328 -44.88 56.68 50.01
N ARG A 329 -43.73 57.34 49.80
CA ARG A 329 -42.72 56.91 48.82
C ARG A 329 -42.15 55.53 49.14
N ASN A 330 -41.90 55.24 50.42
CA ASN A 330 -41.41 53.92 50.82
C ASN A 330 -42.47 52.82 50.57
N TYR A 331 -43.76 53.10 50.76
CA TYR A 331 -44.84 52.16 50.44
C TYR A 331 -44.90 51.86 48.92
N GLU A 332 -44.87 52.89 48.07
CA GLU A 332 -44.84 52.75 46.61
C GLU A 332 -43.58 52.01 46.12
N LEU A 333 -42.42 52.34 46.69
CA LEU A 333 -41.15 51.66 46.42
C LEU A 333 -41.19 50.17 46.78
N ASN A 334 -41.77 49.81 47.92
CA ASN A 334 -41.94 48.41 48.33
C ASN A 334 -42.83 47.63 47.33
N GLY A 335 -43.88 48.27 46.80
CA GLY A 335 -44.70 47.68 45.74
C GLY A 335 -43.90 47.39 44.46
N ARG A 336 -43.05 48.32 44.04
CA ARG A 336 -42.14 48.13 42.90
C ARG A 336 -41.10 47.05 43.13
N ILE A 337 -40.52 47.00 44.33
CA ILE A 337 -39.57 45.94 44.73
C ILE A 337 -40.26 44.58 44.66
N SER A 338 -41.52 44.48 45.12
CA SER A 338 -42.30 43.25 45.03
C SER A 338 -42.48 42.79 43.58
N ALA A 339 -42.93 43.69 42.69
CA ALA A 339 -43.10 43.39 41.27
C ALA A 339 -41.77 43.01 40.58
N HIS A 340 -40.67 43.68 40.96
CA HIS A 340 -39.33 43.36 40.47
C HIS A 340 -38.88 41.96 40.91
N ASN A 341 -39.11 41.59 42.18
CA ASN A 341 -38.82 40.26 42.70
C ASN A 341 -39.63 39.17 41.98
N GLU A 342 -40.88 39.45 41.62
CA GLU A 342 -41.69 38.55 40.79
C GLU A 342 -41.06 38.35 39.40
N LYS A 343 -40.59 39.42 38.74
CA LYS A 343 -39.87 39.31 37.45
C LYS A 343 -38.57 38.51 37.57
N ILE A 344 -37.83 38.65 38.67
CA ILE A 344 -36.65 37.81 38.95
C ILE A 344 -37.04 36.33 39.04
N ASN A 345 -38.16 36.00 39.70
CA ASN A 345 -38.65 34.64 39.77
C ASN A 345 -39.00 34.09 38.37
N TRP A 346 -39.69 34.88 37.53
CA TRP A 346 -39.96 34.54 36.14
C TRP A 346 -38.68 34.33 35.33
N HIS A 347 -37.69 35.20 35.46
CA HIS A 347 -36.38 35.05 34.82
C HIS A 347 -35.70 33.74 35.24
N ASN A 348 -35.68 33.44 36.54
CA ASN A 348 -35.08 32.21 37.06
C ASN A 348 -35.82 30.97 36.57
N GLN A 349 -37.14 31.02 36.45
CA GLN A 349 -37.95 29.95 35.87
C GLN A 349 -37.62 29.74 34.40
N LEU A 350 -37.59 30.80 33.58
CA LEU A 350 -37.22 30.72 32.17
C LEU A 350 -35.79 30.20 31.98
N ALA A 351 -34.85 30.63 32.81
CA ALA A 351 -33.48 30.12 32.82
C ALA A 351 -33.38 28.65 33.25
N GLY A 352 -34.26 28.21 34.16
CA GLY A 352 -34.44 26.79 34.49
C GLY A 352 -34.91 25.99 33.28
N GLU A 353 -36.02 26.39 32.67
CA GLU A 353 -36.59 25.77 31.47
C GLU A 353 -35.58 25.73 30.31
N SER A 354 -34.82 26.81 30.12
CA SER A 354 -33.78 26.88 29.09
C SER A 354 -32.67 25.88 29.34
N ARG A 355 -32.26 25.66 30.59
CA ARG A 355 -31.23 24.65 30.92
C ARG A 355 -31.74 23.23 30.66
N GLU A 356 -32.98 22.96 31.01
CA GLU A 356 -33.61 21.65 30.76
C GLU A 356 -33.74 21.38 29.26
N LYS A 357 -34.23 22.35 28.48
CA LYS A 357 -34.33 22.24 27.02
C LYS A 357 -32.96 22.13 26.36
N ALA A 358 -31.95 22.87 26.83
CA ALA A 358 -30.58 22.76 26.35
C ALA A 358 -29.98 21.37 26.64
N ALA A 359 -30.21 20.81 27.83
CA ALA A 359 -29.77 19.45 28.16
C ALA A 359 -30.45 18.41 27.27
N SER A 360 -31.75 18.55 27.02
CA SER A 360 -32.49 17.69 26.07
C SER A 360 -31.94 17.80 24.65
N LEU A 361 -31.67 19.02 24.17
CA LEU A 361 -31.10 19.26 22.85
C LEU A 361 -29.70 18.65 22.72
N ASN A 362 -28.83 18.83 23.72
CA ASN A 362 -27.48 18.25 23.72
C ASN A 362 -27.54 16.72 23.64
N SER A 363 -28.41 16.08 24.42
CA SER A 363 -28.61 14.63 24.35
C SER A 363 -29.05 14.15 22.96
N MET A 364 -29.94 14.89 22.29
CA MET A 364 -30.38 14.58 20.93
C MET A 364 -29.27 14.79 19.89
N VAL A 365 -28.49 15.87 20.02
CA VAL A 365 -27.34 16.14 19.16
C VAL A 365 -26.28 15.07 19.33
N ASP A 366 -25.98 14.64 20.55
CA ASP A 366 -25.03 13.56 20.81
C ASP A 366 -25.50 12.24 20.18
N LYS A 367 -26.81 11.94 20.28
CA LYS A 367 -27.39 10.77 19.63
C LYS A 367 -27.25 10.86 18.11
N TYR A 368 -27.56 12.01 17.53
CA TYR A 368 -27.44 12.22 16.09
C TYR A 368 -25.98 12.14 15.61
N ASN A 369 -25.04 12.74 16.35
CA ASN A 369 -23.61 12.68 16.04
C ASN A 369 -23.06 11.25 16.09
N ARG A 370 -23.54 10.42 17.05
CA ARG A 370 -23.23 8.98 17.05
C ARG A 370 -23.74 8.31 15.77
N MET A 371 -24.99 8.57 15.37
CA MET A 371 -25.53 8.01 14.12
C MET A 371 -24.74 8.45 12.88
N VAL A 372 -24.29 9.71 12.82
CA VAL A 372 -23.42 10.21 11.75
C VAL A 372 -22.06 9.52 11.78
N GLN A 373 -21.48 9.32 12.97
CA GLN A 373 -20.20 8.64 13.10
C GLN A 373 -20.30 7.17 12.72
N ASP A 374 -21.33 6.46 13.19
CA ASP A 374 -21.62 5.08 12.82
C ASP A 374 -21.83 4.95 11.31
N TYR A 375 -22.56 5.89 10.71
CA TYR A 375 -22.73 5.97 9.26
C TYR A 375 -21.41 6.19 8.52
N ARG A 376 -20.56 7.12 8.97
CA ARG A 376 -19.23 7.37 8.37
C ARG A 376 -18.30 6.17 8.52
N ASN A 377 -18.28 5.54 9.69
CA ASN A 377 -17.51 4.34 9.97
C ASN A 377 -18.00 3.17 9.09
N CYS A 378 -19.31 3.09 8.86
CA CYS A 378 -19.91 2.11 7.96
C CYS A 378 -19.56 2.36 6.48
N GLN A 379 -19.49 3.63 6.06
CA GLN A 379 -19.09 4.00 4.70
C GLN A 379 -17.59 3.78 4.43
N ASN A 380 -16.74 3.97 5.45
CA ASN A 380 -15.29 3.80 5.36
C ASN A 380 -14.79 2.83 6.46
N PRO A 381 -15.12 1.53 6.37
CA PRO A 381 -14.61 0.54 7.30
C PRO A 381 -13.15 0.27 6.93
N HIS A 382 -12.21 0.95 7.59
CA HIS A 382 -10.77 0.71 7.42
C HIS A 382 -10.43 -0.78 7.58
#